data_AF-A0A7G8F7M9-F1
#
_entry.id   AF-A0A7G8F7M9-F1
#
_cell.length_a   1.000
_cell.length_b   1.000
_cell.length_c   1.000
_cell.angle_alpha   90.00
_cell.angle_beta   90.00
_cell.angle_gamma   90.00
#
_symmetry.space_group_name_H-M   'P 1'
#
loop_
_entity.id
_entity.type
_entity.pdbx_description
1 polymer ?
#
loop_
_entity_poly.entity_id
_entity_poly.type
_entity_poly.pdbx_seq_one_letter_code
_entity_poly.pdbx_strand_id
1 'polypeptide(L)'
;MASKEEIRAVFADPQLDGMDELYQCIGEMLQDGAVFENAYSLVIAAGGTPADTWIRFCVQCATRFDDPPEESEFLAVLEEFSR
;
A
#
# COMPACT_ATOMS: atom_id res chain seq x y z
N MET A 1 12.58 14.35 -1.79
CA MET A 1 11.64 13.64 -0.91
C MET A 1 10.25 14.16 -1.15
N ALA A 2 9.38 13.30 -1.66
CA ALA A 2 7.95 13.57 -1.78
C ALA A 2 7.35 13.79 -0.39
N SER A 3 6.48 14.79 -0.27
CA SER A 3 5.72 15.03 0.96
C SER A 3 4.66 13.94 1.17
N LYS A 4 4.26 13.73 2.42
CA LYS A 4 3.18 12.81 2.78
C LYS A 4 1.85 13.11 2.04
N GLU A 5 1.60 14.38 1.72
CA GLU A 5 0.43 14.79 0.94
C GLU A 5 0.53 14.35 -0.53
N GLU A 6 1.71 14.42 -1.13
CA GLU A 6 1.96 13.90 -2.48
C GLU A 6 1.83 12.37 -2.53
N ILE A 7 2.30 11.67 -1.50
CA ILE A 7 2.11 10.21 -1.39
C ILE A 7 0.61 9.90 -1.32
N ARG A 8 -0.15 10.56 -0.43
CA ARG A 8 -1.61 10.38 -0.34
C ARG A 8 -2.33 10.66 -1.66
N ALA A 9 -1.91 11.68 -2.40
CA ALA A 9 -2.48 12.00 -3.70
C ALA A 9 -2.31 10.84 -4.69
N VAL A 10 -1.18 10.12 -4.65
CA VAL A 10 -0.93 8.94 -5.50
C VAL A 10 -1.82 7.76 -5.14
N PHE A 11 -2.14 7.57 -3.85
CA PHE A 11 -3.12 6.56 -3.40
C PHE A 11 -4.57 6.97 -3.74
N ALA A 12 -4.86 8.26 -3.94
CA ALA A 12 -6.20 8.77 -4.25
C ALA A 12 -6.48 8.96 -5.75
N ASP A 13 -5.45 9.11 -6.59
CA ASP A 13 -5.54 9.13 -8.07
C ASP A 13 -5.96 7.74 -8.59
N PRO A 14 -6.76 7.59 -9.67
CA PRO A 14 -7.58 6.40 -9.91
C PRO A 14 -6.83 5.10 -9.63
N GLN A 15 -7.28 4.44 -8.57
CA GLN A 15 -6.64 3.26 -8.03
C GLN A 15 -6.69 2.12 -9.04
N LEU A 16 -5.67 1.27 -9.01
CA LEU A 16 -5.68 0.02 -9.76
C LEU A 16 -6.81 -0.86 -9.23
N ASP A 17 -7.49 -1.54 -10.15
CA ASP A 17 -8.43 -2.60 -9.84
C ASP A 17 -7.72 -3.66 -8.95
N GLY A 18 -8.22 -3.87 -7.73
CA GLY A 18 -7.63 -4.75 -6.71
C GLY A 18 -6.98 -4.05 -5.51
N MET A 19 -6.83 -2.72 -5.50
CA MET A 19 -6.32 -2.00 -4.32
C MET A 19 -7.28 -2.10 -3.12
N ASP A 20 -8.59 -2.07 -3.36
CA ASP A 20 -9.60 -2.27 -2.30
C ASP A 20 -9.45 -3.65 -1.62
N GLU A 21 -9.17 -4.70 -2.41
CA GLU A 21 -8.93 -6.05 -1.89
C GLU A 21 -7.66 -6.11 -1.03
N LEU A 22 -6.59 -5.42 -1.45
CA LEU A 22 -5.37 -5.28 -0.67
C LEU A 22 -5.62 -4.59 0.68
N TYR A 23 -6.32 -3.45 0.67
CA TYR A 23 -6.64 -2.72 1.90
C TYR A 23 -7.53 -3.56 2.82
N GLN A 24 -8.50 -4.30 2.27
CA GLN A 24 -9.36 -5.17 3.05
C GLN A 24 -8.57 -6.31 3.70
N CYS A 25 -7.71 -7.03 2.96
CA CYS A 25 -6.92 -8.12 3.51
C CYS A 25 -5.99 -7.66 4.65
N ILE A 26 -5.36 -6.49 4.50
CA ILE A 26 -4.54 -5.91 5.57
C ILE A 26 -5.43 -5.48 6.74
N GLY A 27 -6.54 -4.79 6.47
CA GLY A 27 -7.47 -4.30 7.48
C GLY A 27 -8.11 -5.39 8.33
N GLU A 28 -8.46 -6.54 7.75
CA GLU A 28 -8.97 -7.70 8.49
C GLU A 28 -7.95 -8.19 9.54
N MET A 29 -6.66 -8.29 9.17
CA MET A 29 -5.62 -8.68 10.12
C MET A 29 -5.37 -7.62 11.19
N LEU A 30 -5.46 -6.34 10.84
CA LEU A 30 -5.34 -5.24 11.81
C LEU A 30 -6.49 -5.27 12.83
N GLN A 31 -7.72 -5.59 12.41
CA GLN A 31 -8.87 -5.75 13.30
C GLN A 31 -8.69 -6.93 14.26
N ASP A 32 -8.04 -8.00 13.82
CA ASP A 32 -7.66 -9.14 14.65
C ASP A 32 -6.47 -8.85 15.60
N GLY A 33 -5.96 -7.61 15.60
CA GLY A 33 -4.91 -7.14 16.48
C GLY A 33 -3.48 -7.39 15.97
N ALA A 34 -3.31 -7.74 14.69
CA ALA A 34 -2.00 -7.83 14.09
C ALA A 34 -1.35 -6.44 13.99
N VAL A 35 -0.02 -6.40 14.09
CA VAL A 35 0.77 -5.20 13.76
C VAL A 35 0.84 -5.06 12.25
N PHE A 36 0.75 -3.84 11.73
CA PHE A 36 0.74 -3.55 10.29
C PHE A 36 1.88 -4.21 9.52
N GLU A 37 3.13 -4.13 10.01
CA GLU A 37 4.28 -4.75 9.36
C GLU A 37 4.10 -6.28 9.17
N ASN A 38 3.46 -6.94 10.14
CA ASN A 38 3.17 -8.37 10.07
C ASN A 38 2.02 -8.64 9.11
N ALA A 39 0.92 -7.90 9.21
CA ALA A 39 -0.22 -8.01 8.31
C ALA A 39 0.19 -7.83 6.83
N TYR A 40 0.93 -6.75 6.55
CA TYR A 40 1.51 -6.48 5.24
C TYR A 40 2.39 -7.63 4.76
N SER A 41 3.35 -8.07 5.58
CA SER A 41 4.27 -9.16 5.22
C SER A 41 3.52 -10.46 4.90
N LEU A 42 2.48 -10.80 5.66
CA LEU A 42 1.65 -11.98 5.42
C LEU A 42 0.84 -11.88 4.12
N VAL A 43 0.23 -10.72 3.84
CA VAL A 43 -0.54 -10.50 2.59
C VAL A 43 0.39 -10.59 1.37
N ILE A 44 1.58 -9.99 1.43
CA ILE A 44 2.55 -10.07 0.34
C ILE A 44 3.13 -11.48 0.19
N ALA A 45 3.43 -12.16 1.29
CA ALA A 45 3.97 -13.53 1.26
C ALA A 45 2.93 -14.57 0.80
N ALA A 46 1.64 -14.35 1.07
CA ALA A 46 0.55 -15.20 0.56
C ALA A 46 0.43 -15.13 -0.97
N GLY A 47 0.85 -14.02 -1.57
CA GLY A 47 0.80 -13.81 -3.02
C GLY A 47 -0.64 -13.59 -3.53
N GLY A 48 -0.84 -13.85 -4.83
CA GLY A 48 -2.16 -13.72 -5.47
C GLY A 48 -2.52 -12.27 -5.82
N THR A 49 -3.81 -12.04 -6.10
CA THR A 49 -4.32 -10.76 -6.60
C THR A 49 -3.92 -9.55 -5.75
N PRO A 50 -3.99 -9.58 -4.40
CA PRO A 50 -3.58 -8.44 -3.57
C PRO A 50 -2.09 -8.10 -3.72
N ALA A 51 -1.22 -9.13 -3.68
CA ALA A 51 0.22 -8.94 -3.81
C ALA A 51 0.62 -8.47 -5.22
N ASP A 52 0.03 -9.06 -6.27
CA ASP A 52 0.26 -8.64 -7.66
C ASP A 52 -0.22 -7.20 -7.89
N THR A 53 -1.36 -6.82 -7.32
CA THR A 53 -1.88 -5.46 -7.41
C THR A 53 -0.98 -4.47 -6.68
N TRP A 54 -0.49 -4.83 -5.49
CA TRP A 54 0.50 -4.01 -4.77
C TRP A 54 1.78 -3.78 -5.57
N ILE A 55 2.34 -4.83 -6.18
CA ILE A 55 3.54 -4.71 -7.02
C ILE A 55 3.29 -3.75 -8.18
N ARG A 56 2.16 -3.90 -8.88
CA ARG A 56 1.79 -3.02 -10.00
C ARG A 56 1.60 -1.57 -9.55
N PHE A 57 0.99 -1.38 -8.39
CA PHE A 57 0.83 -0.05 -7.78
C PHE A 57 2.19 0.58 -7.46
N CYS A 58 3.10 -0.13 -6.81
CA CYS A 58 4.46 0.34 -6.53
C CYS A 58 5.21 0.74 -7.80
N VAL A 59 5.11 -0.06 -8.87
CA VAL A 59 5.73 0.28 -10.17
C VAL A 59 5.11 1.55 -10.76
N GLN A 60 3.78 1.70 -10.74
CA GLN A 60 3.11 2.91 -11.22
C GLN A 60 3.53 4.13 -10.40
N CYS A 61 3.64 4.00 -9.08
CA CYS A 61 4.03 5.09 -8.18
C CYS A 61 5.48 5.52 -8.42
N ALA A 62 6.40 4.58 -8.63
CA ALA A 62 7.79 4.88 -8.96
C ALA A 62 7.93 5.71 -10.25
N THR A 63 6.96 5.64 -11.17
CA THR A 63 6.96 6.49 -12.38
C THR A 63 6.40 7.89 -12.17
N ARG A 64 5.74 8.16 -11.03
CA ARG A 64 5.16 9.47 -10.71
C ARG A 64 6.08 10.38 -9.90
N PHE A 65 7.12 9.81 -9.28
CA PHE A 65 8.08 10.56 -8.48
C PHE A 65 9.43 10.62 -9.18
N ASP A 66 9.95 11.83 -9.42
CA ASP A 66 11.34 12.03 -9.85
C ASP A 66 12.35 11.58 -8.77
N ASP A 67 11.95 11.70 -7.50
CA ASP A 67 12.68 11.21 -6.32
C ASP A 67 11.69 10.40 -5.46
N PRO A 68 11.73 9.05 -5.50
CA PRO A 68 10.76 8.22 -4.81
C PRO A 68 10.87 8.40 -3.29
N PRO A 69 9.72 8.40 -2.57
CA PRO A 69 9.72 8.46 -1.10
C PRO A 69 10.40 7.22 -0.50
N GLU A 70 10.78 7.32 0.79
CA GLU A 70 11.26 6.14 1.52
C GLU A 70 10.14 5.11 1.64
N GLU A 71 10.52 3.82 1.63
CA GLU A 71 9.56 2.71 1.76
C GLU A 71 8.70 2.85 3.02
N SER A 72 9.29 3.29 4.13
CA SER A 72 8.60 3.53 5.40
C SER A 72 7.52 4.61 5.31
N GLU A 73 7.75 5.71 4.57
CA GLU A 73 6.76 6.76 4.36
C GLU A 73 5.61 6.29 3.47
N PHE A 74 5.93 5.48 2.46
CA PHE A 74 4.96 4.90 1.55
C PHE A 74 4.06 3.87 2.24
N LEU A 75 4.67 3.00 3.05
CA LEU A 75 3.99 2.02 3.89
C LEU A 75 3.14 2.67 4.98
N ALA A 76 3.57 3.80 5.55
CA ALA A 76 2.78 4.55 6.52
C ALA A 76 1.47 5.09 5.91
N VAL A 77 1.47 5.47 4.62
CA VAL A 77 0.24 5.85 3.93
C VAL A 77 -0.61 4.64 3.59
N LEU A 78 -0.01 3.50 3.18
CA LEU A 78 -0.76 2.26 3.00
C LEU A 78 -1.51 1.84 4.28
N GLU A 79 -0.85 1.96 5.44
CA GLU A 79 -1.48 1.70 6.74
C GLU A 79 -2.68 2.61 7.00
N GLU A 80 -2.59 3.91 6.66
CA GLU A 80 -3.71 4.85 6.80
C GLU A 80 -4.93 4.43 5.97
N PHE A 81 -4.73 3.90 4.77
CA PHE A 81 -5.81 3.43 3.90
C PHE A 81 -6.35 2.04 4.26
N SER A 82 -5.59 1.25 5.02
CA SER A 82 -5.96 -0.11 5.42
C SER A 82 -6.66 -0.18 6.78
N ARG A 83 -6.87 0.97 7.45
CA ARG A 83 -7.55 1.09 8.75
C ARG A 83 -9.01 1.49 8.58
#